data_AF-A0A8T0AYP9-F1
#
_entry.id   AF-A0A8T0AYP9-F1
#
_cell.length_a   1.000
_cell.length_b   1.000
_cell.length_c   1.000
_cell.angle_alpha   90.00
_cell.angle_beta   90.00
_cell.angle_gamma   90.00
#
_symmetry.space_group_name_H-M   'P 1'
#
loop_
_entity.id
_entity.type
_entity.pdbx_description
1 polymer ?
#
loop_
_entity_poly.entity_id
_entity_poly.type
_entity_poly.pdbx_seq_one_letter_code
_entity_poly.pdbx_strand_id
1 'polypeptide(L)'
;MQYPYFFRTIPSDSYQASAMARLVMHFGWTWVGTFGADDAYGRTGIDMFTAEVTHLGACVAFRVIIPKSPTQQQIQDIVKLMKDSTARVLVGFAIEEDIQPVLEEMVRQNITGRLWVASEAWVTSTLISNKYPVLSGTIGFAIRRAEIPGFKDFLQSLRPFSEPYNPSAQEFWETVFQCSFNTSLPLGSMADQVQYNRMCTGEERIQDTETIYNDVSQLRVTYNIYKAVFAAAHALHNLLICQTQESSTVKQICPDIYNLHPWQVIKYLKEVNFTTEFGDSVYFDKYGNPPGTYDIVNWQKDPRGGPMHFATVGRFDSSLPPEQQLLIHQDAIVWPGGSKECAQPAASQATGKPHVRENPFAAMIAYPVQRVASAMA
;
A
#
# COMPACT_ATOMS: atom_id res chain seq x y z
N MET A 1 7.89 -12.27 21.79
CA MET A 1 7.01 -11.70 20.74
C MET A 1 6.32 -10.48 21.34
N GLN A 2 6.46 -9.30 20.75
CA GLN A 2 6.00 -8.04 21.37
C GLN A 2 4.47 -7.83 21.27
N TYR A 3 3.82 -8.43 20.25
CA TYR A 3 2.39 -8.29 19.99
C TYR A 3 1.71 -9.67 19.82
N PRO A 4 1.40 -10.38 20.91
CA PRO A 4 0.93 -11.78 20.84
C PRO A 4 -0.52 -11.95 20.34
N TYR A 5 -1.30 -10.87 20.28
CA TYR A 5 -2.70 -10.84 19.83
C TYR A 5 -2.88 -10.21 18.44
N PHE A 6 -1.78 -9.89 17.74
CA PHE A 6 -1.83 -9.14 16.49
C PHE A 6 -1.79 -10.08 15.27
N PHE A 7 -2.78 -9.91 14.39
CA PHE A 7 -2.88 -10.56 13.09
C PHE A 7 -3.24 -9.51 12.06
N ARG A 8 -2.79 -9.68 10.82
CA ARG A 8 -3.09 -8.76 9.73
C ARG A 8 -3.34 -9.51 8.44
N THR A 9 -4.20 -8.96 7.59
CA THR A 9 -4.48 -9.48 6.23
C THR A 9 -3.74 -8.70 5.13
N ILE A 10 -2.88 -7.76 5.53
CA ILE A 10 -1.87 -7.14 4.67
C ILE A 10 -0.52 -7.83 4.90
N PRO A 11 0.25 -8.16 3.84
CA PRO A 11 1.56 -8.77 4.03
C PRO A 11 2.56 -7.84 4.72
N SER A 12 3.65 -8.42 5.21
CA SER A 12 4.77 -7.66 5.78
C SER A 12 5.51 -6.87 4.70
N ASP A 13 5.89 -5.63 5.01
CA ASP A 13 6.69 -4.76 4.13
C ASP A 13 8.05 -5.38 3.76
N SER A 14 8.55 -6.32 4.57
CA SER A 14 9.73 -7.12 4.24
C SER A 14 9.55 -7.90 2.93
N TYR A 15 8.35 -8.42 2.65
CA TYR A 15 8.06 -9.09 1.39
C TYR A 15 8.05 -8.09 0.23
N GLN A 16 7.47 -6.90 0.42
CA GLN A 16 7.47 -5.86 -0.61
C GLN A 16 8.87 -5.35 -0.91
N ALA A 17 9.69 -5.08 0.11
CA ALA A 17 11.08 -4.67 -0.04
C ALA A 17 11.89 -5.70 -0.84
N SER A 18 11.75 -6.99 -0.51
CA SER A 18 12.39 -8.06 -1.27
C SER A 18 11.87 -8.16 -2.70
N ALA A 19 10.55 -8.02 -2.90
CA ALA A 19 9.93 -8.06 -4.22
C ALA A 19 10.40 -6.89 -5.11
N MET A 20 10.48 -5.67 -4.57
CA MET A 20 11.04 -4.50 -5.25
C MET A 20 12.51 -4.69 -5.60
N ALA A 21 13.32 -5.24 -4.70
CA ALA A 21 14.72 -5.53 -4.98
C ALA A 21 14.87 -6.58 -6.10
N ARG A 22 14.05 -7.62 -6.10
CA ARG A 22 14.01 -8.62 -7.19
C ARG A 22 13.57 -8.03 -8.52
N LEU A 23 12.64 -7.09 -8.53
CA LEU A 23 12.24 -6.35 -9.74
C LEU A 23 13.41 -5.53 -10.31
N VAL A 24 14.14 -4.84 -9.45
CA VAL A 24 15.34 -4.07 -9.83
C VAL A 24 16.37 -4.98 -10.49
N MET A 25 16.61 -6.16 -9.91
CA MET A 25 17.53 -7.15 -10.48
C MET A 25 17.04 -7.76 -11.77
N HIS A 26 15.74 -8.06 -11.87
CA HIS A 26 15.14 -8.65 -13.06
C HIS A 26 15.40 -7.81 -14.31
N PHE A 27 15.34 -6.47 -14.19
CA PHE A 27 15.62 -5.55 -15.29
C PHE A 27 17.08 -5.08 -15.39
N GLY A 28 17.97 -5.62 -14.55
CA GLY A 28 19.39 -5.27 -14.56
C GLY A 28 19.68 -3.82 -14.15
N TRP A 29 18.79 -3.19 -13.38
CA TRP A 29 19.00 -1.84 -12.89
C TRP A 29 20.01 -1.85 -11.74
N THR A 30 21.15 -1.19 -11.94
CA THR A 30 22.27 -1.20 -10.97
C THR A 30 22.38 0.08 -10.14
N TRP A 31 21.62 1.13 -10.48
CA TRP A 31 21.73 2.45 -9.87
C TRP A 31 20.34 3.07 -9.62
N VAL A 32 19.89 3.05 -8.37
CA VAL A 32 18.52 3.45 -7.98
C VAL A 32 18.55 4.57 -6.93
N GLY A 33 17.54 5.44 -6.92
CA GLY A 33 17.29 6.39 -5.82
C GLY A 33 16.16 5.89 -4.92
N THR A 34 16.21 6.18 -3.61
CA THR A 34 15.16 5.78 -2.66
C THR A 34 14.50 6.98 -1.99
N PHE A 35 13.18 6.88 -1.78
CA PHE A 35 12.34 7.85 -1.10
C PHE A 35 11.53 7.12 -0.02
N GLY A 36 11.68 7.54 1.23
CA GLY A 36 10.88 7.04 2.35
C GLY A 36 10.19 8.19 3.07
N ALA A 37 8.95 8.01 3.49
CA ALA A 37 8.32 8.93 4.43
C ALA A 37 9.06 8.97 5.79
N ASP A 38 9.00 10.11 6.49
CA ASP A 38 9.55 10.28 7.84
C ASP A 38 8.66 9.65 8.91
N ASP A 39 8.48 8.32 8.82
CA ASP A 39 7.80 7.50 9.81
C ASP A 39 8.37 6.07 9.83
N ALA A 40 7.76 5.20 10.63
CA ALA A 40 8.19 3.81 10.76
C ALA A 40 8.01 3.01 9.44
N TYR A 41 6.99 3.31 8.64
CA TYR A 41 6.73 2.61 7.38
C TYR A 41 7.76 2.99 6.33
N GLY A 42 7.91 4.29 6.04
CA GLY A 42 8.80 4.81 5.03
C GLY A 42 10.27 4.53 5.34
N ARG A 43 10.73 4.82 6.56
CA ARG A 43 12.14 4.60 6.96
C ARG A 43 12.50 3.11 6.95
N THR A 44 11.69 2.27 7.57
CA THR A 44 11.98 0.83 7.66
C THR A 44 11.89 0.18 6.27
N GLY A 45 10.91 0.55 5.46
CA GLY A 45 10.74 0.03 4.11
C GLY A 45 11.95 0.29 3.22
N ILE A 46 12.45 1.53 3.17
CA ILE A 46 13.65 1.83 2.37
C ILE A 46 14.92 1.21 2.94
N ASP A 47 15.03 1.02 4.26
CA ASP A 47 16.19 0.38 4.88
C ASP A 47 16.22 -1.13 4.54
N MET A 48 15.07 -1.81 4.63
CA MET A 48 14.90 -3.19 4.18
C MET A 48 15.20 -3.33 2.68
N PHE A 49 14.64 -2.46 1.85
CA PHE A 49 14.90 -2.46 0.40
C PHE A 49 16.39 -2.24 0.10
N THR A 50 17.02 -1.29 0.79
CA THR A 50 18.46 -0.97 0.60
C THR A 50 19.33 -2.17 0.94
N ALA A 51 19.03 -2.88 2.03
CA ALA A 51 19.75 -4.09 2.41
C ALA A 51 19.62 -5.18 1.34
N GLU A 52 18.38 -5.46 0.90
CA GLU A 52 18.08 -6.48 -0.11
C GLU A 52 18.73 -6.16 -1.47
N VAL A 53 18.53 -4.94 -1.97
CA VAL A 53 19.00 -4.55 -3.31
C VAL A 53 20.54 -4.50 -3.38
N THR A 54 21.19 -4.11 -2.28
CA THR A 54 22.67 -4.10 -2.18
C THR A 54 23.22 -5.51 -2.11
N HIS A 55 22.57 -6.41 -1.38
CA HIS A 55 22.95 -7.83 -1.36
C HIS A 55 22.84 -8.46 -2.75
N LEU A 56 21.85 -8.06 -3.55
CA LEU A 56 21.69 -8.52 -4.92
C LEU A 56 22.63 -7.85 -5.94
N GLY A 57 23.38 -6.81 -5.54
CA GLY A 57 24.45 -6.21 -6.35
C GLY A 57 24.12 -4.88 -7.03
N ALA A 58 22.97 -4.25 -6.72
CA ALA A 58 22.70 -2.88 -7.14
C ALA A 58 23.13 -1.87 -6.07
N CYS A 59 23.26 -0.60 -6.44
CA CYS A 59 23.64 0.48 -5.53
C CYS A 59 22.54 1.53 -5.41
N VAL A 60 22.44 2.10 -4.21
CA VAL A 60 21.54 3.23 -3.92
C VAL A 60 22.32 4.54 -4.09
N ALA A 61 21.96 5.30 -5.12
CA ALA A 61 22.61 6.55 -5.52
C ALA A 61 22.43 7.66 -4.49
N PHE A 62 21.22 7.73 -3.93
CA PHE A 62 20.83 8.68 -2.91
C PHE A 62 19.62 8.12 -2.14
N ARG A 63 19.50 8.53 -0.88
CA ARG A 63 18.42 8.16 0.02
C ARG A 63 17.75 9.44 0.52
N VAL A 64 16.45 9.57 0.27
CA VAL A 64 15.63 10.70 0.70
C VAL A 64 14.67 10.24 1.79
N ILE A 65 14.62 11.01 2.88
CA ILE A 65 13.53 10.96 3.84
C ILE A 65 12.65 12.19 3.62
N ILE A 66 11.37 11.97 3.34
CA ILE A 66 10.38 13.01 3.11
C ILE A 66 9.76 13.40 4.45
N PRO A 67 9.96 14.64 4.94
CA PRO A 67 9.32 15.11 6.17
C PRO A 67 7.79 15.06 6.04
N LYS A 68 7.07 14.79 7.14
CA LYS A 68 5.60 14.76 7.17
C LYS A 68 4.91 16.09 6.84
N SER A 69 5.61 17.20 7.05
CA SER A 69 5.13 18.54 6.70
C SER A 69 6.28 19.32 6.10
N PRO A 70 6.67 19.00 4.86
CA PRO A 70 7.86 19.55 4.25
C PRO A 70 7.62 20.99 3.81
N THR A 71 8.59 21.86 4.03
CA THR A 71 8.59 23.20 3.46
C THR A 71 8.82 23.14 1.95
N GLN A 72 8.37 24.17 1.22
CA GLN A 72 8.63 24.26 -0.22
C GLN A 72 10.12 24.18 -0.58
N GLN A 73 10.99 24.74 0.27
CA GLN A 73 12.45 24.67 0.07
C GLN A 73 12.97 23.23 0.21
N GLN A 74 12.52 22.48 1.22
CA GLN A 74 12.91 21.08 1.39
C GLN A 74 12.48 20.22 0.19
N ILE A 75 11.27 20.44 -0.33
CA ILE A 75 10.79 19.76 -1.54
C ILE A 75 11.66 20.13 -2.76
N GLN A 76 12.01 21.41 -2.93
CA GLN A 76 12.91 21.85 -4.01
C GLN A 76 14.30 21.22 -3.91
N ASP A 77 14.84 21.08 -2.70
CA ASP A 77 16.15 20.47 -2.47
C ASP A 77 16.13 18.98 -2.78
N ILE A 78 15.06 18.26 -2.40
CA ILE A 78 14.83 16.86 -2.77
C ILE A 78 14.80 16.70 -4.30
N VAL A 79 14.04 17.56 -4.98
CA VAL A 79 13.92 17.52 -6.44
C VAL A 79 15.23 17.89 -7.13
N LYS A 80 16.00 18.81 -6.56
CA LYS A 80 17.35 19.15 -7.03
C LYS A 80 18.31 17.96 -6.90
N LEU A 81 18.33 17.27 -5.76
CA LEU A 81 19.13 16.05 -5.56
C LEU A 81 18.80 14.99 -6.63
N MET A 82 17.53 14.82 -6.94
CA MET A 82 17.09 13.91 -8.00
C MET A 82 17.60 14.34 -9.39
N LYS A 83 17.56 15.65 -9.71
CA LYS A 83 18.08 16.20 -10.97
C LYS A 83 19.58 15.96 -11.13
N ASP A 84 20.34 16.18 -10.06
CA ASP A 84 21.80 16.06 -10.06
C ASP A 84 22.26 14.58 -10.14
N SER A 85 21.35 13.63 -9.91
CA SER A 85 21.63 12.19 -10.00
C SER A 85 21.36 11.59 -11.38
N THR A 86 22.22 10.65 -11.78
CA THR A 86 22.07 9.81 -12.98
C THR A 86 21.08 8.66 -12.81
N ALA A 87 20.62 8.37 -11.57
CA ALA A 87 19.69 7.29 -11.29
C ALA A 87 18.33 7.53 -11.96
N ARG A 88 17.95 6.67 -12.92
CA ARG A 88 16.66 6.79 -13.62
C ARG A 88 15.52 6.10 -12.89
N VAL A 89 15.83 5.12 -12.05
CA VAL A 89 14.85 4.32 -11.30
C VAL A 89 14.77 4.84 -9.88
N LEU A 90 13.56 5.15 -9.42
CA LEU A 90 13.26 5.76 -8.13
C LEU A 90 12.29 4.86 -7.36
N VAL A 91 12.68 4.38 -6.19
CA VAL A 91 11.85 3.51 -5.35
C VAL A 91 11.21 4.33 -4.24
N GLY A 92 9.89 4.24 -4.08
CA GLY A 92 9.12 5.08 -3.13
C GLY A 92 8.31 4.27 -2.11
N PHE A 93 8.73 4.30 -0.85
CA PHE A 93 8.01 3.82 0.34
C PHE A 93 7.38 5.00 1.09
N ALA A 94 6.15 5.33 0.72
CA ALA A 94 5.41 6.46 1.28
C ALA A 94 3.92 6.22 1.08
N ILE A 95 3.08 6.88 1.88
CA ILE A 95 1.65 6.98 1.57
C ILE A 95 1.43 8.10 0.55
N GLU A 96 0.21 8.17 0.02
CA GLU A 96 -0.20 9.15 -0.99
C GLU A 96 0.15 10.59 -0.56
N GLU A 97 -0.20 10.95 0.67
CA GLU A 97 -0.07 12.30 1.22
C GLU A 97 1.40 12.76 1.34
N ASP A 98 2.31 11.82 1.64
CA ASP A 98 3.72 12.13 1.82
C ASP A 98 4.44 12.27 0.47
N ILE A 99 4.11 11.43 -0.52
CA ILE A 99 4.80 11.42 -1.81
C ILE A 99 4.30 12.51 -2.75
N GLN A 100 3.02 12.90 -2.63
CA GLN A 100 2.38 13.85 -3.54
C GLN A 100 3.15 15.18 -3.68
N PRO A 101 3.61 15.87 -2.62
CA PRO A 101 4.35 17.13 -2.77
C PRO A 101 5.64 17.01 -3.59
N VAL A 102 6.34 15.87 -3.48
CA VAL A 102 7.54 15.59 -4.28
C VAL A 102 7.18 15.43 -5.76
N LEU A 103 6.11 14.65 -6.04
CA LEU A 103 5.63 14.43 -7.40
C LEU A 103 5.13 15.74 -8.05
N GLU A 104 4.38 16.54 -7.31
CA GLU A 104 3.93 17.87 -7.74
C GLU A 104 5.08 18.77 -8.16
N GLU A 105 6.12 18.83 -7.33
CA GLU A 105 7.30 19.65 -7.63
C GLU A 105 8.09 19.12 -8.83
N MET A 106 8.20 17.80 -8.99
CA MET A 106 8.79 17.20 -10.19
C MET A 106 8.05 17.63 -11.46
N VAL A 107 6.71 17.58 -11.44
CA VAL A 107 5.87 18.02 -12.56
C VAL A 107 6.05 19.51 -12.80
N ARG A 108 6.00 20.33 -11.75
CA ARG A 108 6.21 21.78 -11.83
C ARG A 108 7.54 22.15 -12.46
N GLN A 109 8.58 21.36 -12.19
CA GLN A 109 9.93 21.53 -12.73
C GLN A 109 10.19 20.78 -14.04
N ASN A 110 9.16 20.21 -14.67
CA ASN A 110 9.23 19.44 -15.92
C ASN A 110 10.27 18.30 -15.90
N ILE A 111 10.41 17.61 -14.77
CA ILE A 111 11.26 16.42 -14.69
C ILE A 111 10.56 15.26 -15.39
N THR A 112 11.22 14.71 -16.40
CA THR A 112 10.74 13.57 -17.18
C THR A 112 11.80 12.46 -17.21
N GLY A 113 11.46 11.30 -17.78
CA GLY A 113 12.40 10.19 -17.97
C GLY A 113 12.85 9.46 -16.69
N ARG A 114 12.15 9.68 -15.57
CA ARG A 114 12.32 8.91 -14.33
C ARG A 114 11.26 7.80 -14.29
N LEU A 115 11.68 6.61 -13.90
CA LEU A 115 10.82 5.46 -13.64
C LEU A 115 10.59 5.35 -12.14
N TRP A 116 9.34 5.43 -11.70
CA TRP A 116 8.98 5.15 -10.32
C TRP A 116 8.67 3.66 -10.12
N VAL A 117 9.22 3.11 -9.05
CA VAL A 117 8.86 1.83 -8.44
C VAL A 117 8.08 2.15 -7.16
N ALA A 118 6.75 2.09 -7.25
CA ALA A 118 5.82 2.52 -6.21
C ALA A 118 5.49 1.40 -5.22
N SER A 119 5.38 1.75 -3.94
CA SER A 119 4.80 0.89 -2.90
C SER A 119 3.29 0.78 -3.04
N GLU A 120 2.72 -0.22 -2.37
CA GLU A 120 1.30 -0.57 -2.37
C GLU A 120 0.43 0.57 -1.85
N ALA A 121 1.01 1.38 -0.96
CA ALA A 121 0.33 2.50 -0.33
C ALA A 121 -0.09 3.60 -1.33
N TRP A 122 0.57 3.72 -2.49
CA TRP A 122 0.26 4.77 -3.46
C TRP A 122 0.22 4.34 -4.94
N VAL A 123 0.65 3.12 -5.26
CA VAL A 123 0.67 2.64 -6.66
C VAL A 123 -0.72 2.57 -7.29
N THR A 124 -1.80 2.42 -6.52
CA THR A 124 -3.17 2.44 -7.05
C THR A 124 -3.96 3.70 -6.65
N SER A 125 -3.25 4.78 -6.29
CA SER A 125 -3.86 6.08 -6.04
C SER A 125 -4.40 6.69 -7.32
N THR A 126 -5.73 6.83 -7.42
CA THR A 126 -6.38 7.57 -8.51
C THR A 126 -6.18 9.08 -8.35
N LEU A 127 -5.95 9.58 -7.13
CA LEU A 127 -5.70 10.99 -6.84
C LEU A 127 -4.34 11.46 -7.39
N ILE A 128 -3.31 10.63 -7.30
CA ILE A 128 -1.99 10.90 -7.90
C ILE A 128 -2.02 10.60 -9.40
N SER A 129 -2.42 9.39 -9.79
CA SER A 129 -2.24 8.92 -11.16
C SER A 129 -3.01 9.72 -12.21
N ASN A 130 -4.24 10.17 -11.88
CA ASN A 130 -5.05 10.99 -12.80
C ASN A 130 -4.57 12.44 -12.85
N LYS A 131 -4.00 12.95 -11.75
CA LYS A 131 -3.51 14.33 -11.66
C LYS A 131 -2.15 14.53 -12.34
N TYR A 132 -1.30 13.49 -12.35
CA TYR A 132 0.04 13.57 -12.93
C TYR A 132 0.26 12.51 -14.04
N PRO A 133 -0.40 12.66 -15.22
CA PRO A 133 -0.26 11.71 -16.31
C PRO A 133 1.18 11.60 -16.85
N VAL A 134 2.06 12.57 -16.56
CA VAL A 134 3.50 12.51 -16.87
C VAL A 134 4.22 11.35 -16.17
N LEU A 135 3.67 10.83 -15.07
CA LEU A 135 4.18 9.67 -14.33
C LEU A 135 3.76 8.33 -14.95
N SER A 136 3.11 8.34 -16.11
CA SER A 136 2.85 7.11 -16.86
C SER A 136 4.13 6.31 -17.10
N GLY A 137 4.01 5.00 -16.97
CA GLY A 137 5.11 4.06 -16.94
C GLY A 137 5.62 3.74 -15.54
N THR A 138 5.08 4.38 -14.49
CA THR A 138 5.28 3.93 -13.10
C THR A 138 4.90 2.46 -12.97
N ILE A 139 5.73 1.69 -12.28
CA ILE A 139 5.49 0.28 -11.95
C ILE A 139 5.45 0.16 -10.43
N GLY A 140 4.71 -0.79 -9.88
CA GLY A 140 4.74 -0.99 -8.44
C GLY A 140 3.96 -2.19 -7.98
N PHE A 141 3.93 -2.38 -6.66
CA PHE A 141 3.40 -3.57 -6.02
C PHE A 141 2.08 -3.27 -5.35
N ALA A 142 0.98 -3.72 -5.94
CA ALA A 142 -0.35 -3.54 -5.39
C ALA A 142 -0.79 -4.80 -4.63
N ILE A 143 -1.44 -4.63 -3.48
CA ILE A 143 -2.05 -5.77 -2.77
C ILE A 143 -3.18 -6.33 -3.63
N ARG A 144 -3.42 -7.64 -3.60
CA ARG A 144 -4.41 -8.34 -4.46
C ARG A 144 -5.75 -7.60 -4.55
N ARG A 145 -6.23 -7.41 -5.78
CA ARG A 145 -7.55 -6.85 -6.09
C ARG A 145 -8.60 -7.97 -6.08
N ALA A 146 -9.78 -7.66 -5.55
CA ALA A 146 -10.98 -8.46 -5.78
C ALA A 146 -12.12 -7.60 -6.34
N GLU A 147 -13.04 -8.25 -7.04
CA GLU A 147 -14.32 -7.66 -7.39
C GLU A 147 -15.35 -8.25 -6.45
N ILE A 148 -15.91 -7.45 -5.55
CA ILE A 148 -16.87 -7.92 -4.54
C ILE A 148 -18.29 -7.66 -5.09
N PRO A 149 -19.03 -8.70 -5.52
CA PRO A 149 -20.35 -8.51 -6.10
C PRO A 149 -21.31 -7.83 -5.13
N GLY A 150 -22.12 -6.89 -5.63
CA GLY A 150 -23.09 -6.14 -4.82
C GLY A 150 -22.48 -5.10 -3.89
N PHE A 151 -21.15 -5.00 -3.76
CA PHE A 151 -20.52 -4.04 -2.85
C PHE A 151 -20.80 -2.58 -3.26
N LYS A 152 -20.80 -2.30 -4.58
CA LYS A 152 -21.15 -0.96 -5.09
C LYS A 152 -22.58 -0.56 -4.71
N ASP A 153 -23.52 -1.49 -4.89
CA ASP A 153 -24.93 -1.26 -4.55
C ASP A 153 -25.10 -1.06 -3.03
N PHE A 154 -24.36 -1.84 -2.22
CA PHE A 154 -24.30 -1.66 -0.78
C PHE A 154 -23.81 -0.25 -0.38
N LEU A 155 -22.71 0.23 -0.95
CA LEU A 155 -22.22 1.60 -0.69
C LEU A 155 -23.24 2.67 -1.08
N GLN A 156 -23.89 2.50 -2.22
CA GLN A 156 -24.90 3.44 -2.72
C GLN A 156 -26.23 3.39 -1.94
N SER A 157 -26.47 2.30 -1.20
CA SER A 157 -27.64 2.15 -0.33
C SER A 157 -27.55 2.93 0.97
N LEU A 158 -26.37 3.46 1.33
CA LEU A 158 -26.19 4.25 2.54
C LEU A 158 -27.22 5.40 2.60
N ARG A 159 -27.80 5.61 3.78
CA ARG A 159 -28.62 6.80 4.09
C ARG A 159 -28.18 7.36 5.45
N PRO A 160 -28.22 8.69 5.62
CA PRO A 160 -27.63 9.35 6.79
C PRO A 160 -28.35 9.01 8.10
N PHE A 161 -29.63 8.61 8.04
CA PHE A 161 -30.48 8.31 9.20
C PHE A 161 -31.07 6.88 9.19
N SER A 162 -30.41 5.93 8.51
CA SER A 162 -30.84 4.52 8.57
C SER A 162 -30.59 3.91 9.95
N GLU A 163 -31.41 2.92 10.33
CA GLU A 163 -31.16 2.07 11.49
C GLU A 163 -30.36 0.80 11.10
N PRO A 164 -29.34 0.40 11.88
CA PRO A 164 -28.82 1.07 13.07
C PRO A 164 -28.11 2.38 12.71
N TYR A 165 -28.36 3.44 13.50
CA TYR A 165 -27.76 4.76 13.27
C TYR A 165 -26.23 4.69 13.21
N ASN A 166 -25.66 5.12 12.08
CA ASN A 166 -24.23 5.25 11.88
C ASN A 166 -23.84 6.74 11.90
N PRO A 167 -23.18 7.25 12.96
CA PRO A 167 -22.85 8.67 13.06
C PRO A 167 -21.95 9.15 11.92
N SER A 168 -21.07 8.29 11.40
CA SER A 168 -20.21 8.62 10.26
C SER A 168 -20.98 8.75 8.95
N ALA A 169 -22.20 8.19 8.85
CA ALA A 169 -23.02 8.32 7.65
C ALA A 169 -23.51 9.75 7.45
N GLN A 170 -23.84 10.47 8.53
CA GLN A 170 -24.24 11.88 8.44
C GLN A 170 -23.07 12.75 8.00
N GLU A 171 -21.92 12.64 8.66
CA GLU A 171 -20.70 13.40 8.32
C GLU A 171 -20.26 13.15 6.88
N PHE A 172 -20.27 11.88 6.45
CA PHE A 172 -20.01 11.49 5.07
C PHE A 172 -20.97 12.19 4.10
N TRP A 173 -22.26 12.17 4.40
CA TRP A 173 -23.29 12.76 3.55
C TRP A 173 -23.11 14.27 3.39
N GLU A 174 -22.90 14.97 4.49
CA GLU A 174 -22.67 16.42 4.52
C GLU A 174 -21.43 16.80 3.71
N THR A 175 -20.35 16.02 3.86
CA THR A 175 -19.08 16.23 3.14
C THR A 175 -19.23 16.00 1.64
N VAL A 176 -19.85 14.88 1.24
CA VAL A 176 -19.98 14.48 -0.18
C VAL A 176 -20.92 15.42 -0.94
N PHE A 177 -22.02 15.84 -0.32
CA PHE A 177 -23.01 16.71 -0.96
C PHE A 177 -22.80 18.20 -0.66
N GLN A 178 -21.80 18.55 0.16
CA GLN A 178 -21.51 19.92 0.59
C GLN A 178 -22.77 20.63 1.10
N CYS A 179 -23.49 19.95 1.98
CA CYS A 179 -24.72 20.42 2.62
C CYS A 179 -24.69 20.09 4.11
N SER A 180 -25.58 20.69 4.91
CA SER A 180 -25.69 20.41 6.34
C SER A 180 -27.11 19.99 6.72
N PHE A 181 -27.23 19.06 7.67
CA PHE A 181 -28.50 18.78 8.33
C PHE A 181 -28.73 19.74 9.50
N ASN A 182 -29.98 20.12 9.74
CA ASN A 182 -30.36 20.92 10.91
C ASN A 182 -30.56 20.01 12.14
N THR A 183 -29.54 19.22 12.47
CA THR A 183 -29.56 18.27 13.58
C THR A 183 -28.27 18.44 14.38
N SER A 184 -28.40 18.56 15.71
CA SER A 184 -27.25 18.51 16.61
C SER A 184 -26.61 17.13 16.50
N LEU A 185 -25.40 17.05 15.91
CA LEU A 185 -24.59 15.84 15.97
C LEU A 185 -24.45 15.42 17.44
N PRO A 186 -24.66 14.14 17.80
CA PRO A 186 -24.36 13.68 19.15
C PRO A 186 -22.88 13.93 19.49
N LEU A 187 -22.59 14.30 20.74
CA LEU A 187 -21.24 14.63 21.23
C LEU A 187 -20.22 13.56 20.80
N GLY A 188 -19.22 13.94 19.99
CA GLY A 188 -18.15 13.02 19.58
C GLY A 188 -17.40 13.38 18.29
N SER A 189 -17.92 14.31 17.47
CA SER A 189 -17.23 14.79 16.27
C SER A 189 -15.94 15.55 16.65
N MET A 190 -14.78 15.03 16.26
CA MET A 190 -13.47 15.67 16.45
C MET A 190 -13.05 16.58 15.29
N ALA A 191 -13.88 16.71 14.24
CA ALA A 191 -13.64 17.63 13.13
C ALA A 191 -14.33 18.98 13.38
N ASP A 192 -13.69 20.08 12.96
CA ASP A 192 -14.31 21.40 12.88
C ASP A 192 -15.61 21.28 12.06
N GLN A 193 -16.75 21.70 12.63
CA GLN A 193 -18.03 21.64 11.92
C GLN A 193 -18.00 22.61 10.73
N VAL A 194 -17.73 22.08 9.54
CA VAL A 194 -17.87 22.83 8.29
C VAL A 194 -19.37 23.02 8.05
N GLN A 195 -19.90 24.19 8.37
CA GLN A 195 -21.28 24.52 8.03
C GLN A 195 -21.39 24.91 6.57
N TYR A 196 -22.18 24.15 5.83
CA TYR A 196 -22.53 24.46 4.45
C TYR A 196 -23.81 25.31 4.41
N ASN A 197 -23.86 26.26 3.49
CA ASN A 197 -25.03 27.14 3.32
C ASN A 197 -26.27 26.40 2.79
N ARG A 198 -26.09 25.19 2.23
CA ARG A 198 -27.15 24.38 1.65
C ARG A 198 -27.65 23.35 2.66
N MET A 199 -28.96 23.23 2.77
CA MET A 199 -29.59 22.18 3.57
C MET A 199 -29.56 20.83 2.83
N CYS A 200 -29.18 19.76 3.53
CA CYS A 200 -29.33 18.40 3.03
C CYS A 200 -30.79 17.95 3.09
N THR A 201 -31.23 17.19 2.10
CA THR A 201 -32.57 16.58 2.04
C THR A 201 -32.59 15.15 2.58
N GLY A 202 -31.46 14.44 2.51
CA GLY A 202 -31.36 13.01 2.84
C GLY A 202 -31.73 12.09 1.68
N GLU A 203 -32.18 12.66 0.56
CA GLU A 203 -32.59 11.95 -0.66
C GLU A 203 -31.61 12.18 -1.83
N GLU A 204 -30.50 12.86 -1.58
CA GLU A 204 -29.42 12.95 -2.55
C GLU A 204 -28.90 11.56 -2.95
N ARG A 205 -28.47 11.42 -4.20
CA ARG A 205 -28.07 10.12 -4.75
C ARG A 205 -26.55 10.02 -4.76
N ILE A 206 -26.02 9.12 -3.92
CA ILE A 206 -24.57 8.85 -3.86
C ILE A 206 -24.02 8.49 -5.24
N GLN A 207 -24.76 7.70 -6.03
CA GLN A 207 -24.37 7.29 -7.39
C GLN A 207 -24.08 8.46 -8.36
N ASP A 208 -24.57 9.66 -8.09
CA ASP A 208 -24.36 10.83 -8.93
C ASP A 208 -23.05 11.57 -8.59
N THR A 209 -22.29 11.08 -7.59
CA THR A 209 -21.04 11.71 -7.13
C THR A 209 -19.80 10.94 -7.61
N GLU A 210 -18.83 11.69 -8.12
CA GLU A 210 -17.52 11.18 -8.49
C GLU A 210 -16.58 11.28 -7.28
N THR A 211 -16.61 10.25 -6.42
CA THR A 211 -15.81 10.20 -5.20
C THR A 211 -15.04 8.88 -5.10
N ILE A 212 -13.94 8.88 -4.34
CA ILE A 212 -13.19 7.65 -4.02
C ILE A 212 -14.05 6.59 -3.30
N TYR A 213 -15.14 7.01 -2.64
CA TYR A 213 -16.09 6.10 -1.99
C TYR A 213 -16.84 5.24 -3.01
N ASN A 214 -17.28 5.83 -4.13
CA ASN A 214 -18.01 5.11 -5.18
C ASN A 214 -17.12 4.34 -6.15
N ASP A 215 -15.81 4.60 -6.12
CA ASP A 215 -14.86 3.95 -6.99
C ASP A 215 -14.50 2.55 -6.48
N VAL A 216 -15.25 1.56 -6.97
CA VAL A 216 -14.99 0.14 -6.71
C VAL A 216 -14.01 -0.48 -7.71
N SER A 217 -13.29 0.32 -8.51
CA SER A 217 -12.37 -0.22 -9.52
C SER A 217 -11.13 -0.87 -8.91
N GLN A 218 -10.67 -0.41 -7.74
CA GLN A 218 -9.46 -0.88 -7.05
C GLN A 218 -9.74 -1.34 -5.61
N LEU A 219 -10.72 -2.23 -5.40
CA LEU A 219 -10.98 -2.83 -4.09
C LEU A 219 -9.81 -3.75 -3.66
N ARG A 220 -8.81 -3.15 -3.01
CA ARG A 220 -7.60 -3.83 -2.51
C ARG A 220 -7.55 -3.80 -0.99
N VAL A 221 -7.48 -2.61 -0.39
CA VAL A 221 -7.55 -2.45 1.08
C VAL A 221 -8.91 -2.93 1.60
N THR A 222 -10.00 -2.57 0.91
CA THR A 222 -11.35 -3.09 1.20
C THR A 222 -11.40 -4.61 1.19
N TYR A 223 -10.68 -5.24 0.27
CA TYR A 223 -10.64 -6.70 0.20
C TYR A 223 -9.81 -7.32 1.33
N ASN A 224 -8.76 -6.65 1.81
CA ASN A 224 -8.08 -7.06 3.05
C ASN A 224 -9.00 -6.95 4.29
N ILE A 225 -9.87 -5.93 4.34
CA ILE A 225 -10.89 -5.80 5.39
C ILE A 225 -11.89 -6.96 5.30
N TYR A 226 -12.37 -7.28 4.10
CA TYR A 226 -13.20 -8.47 3.84
C TYR A 226 -12.51 -9.74 4.37
N LYS A 227 -11.24 -9.96 4.00
CA LYS A 227 -10.46 -11.11 4.49
C LYS A 227 -10.33 -11.13 6.02
N ALA A 228 -10.18 -9.98 6.67
CA ALA A 228 -10.03 -9.88 8.11
C ALA A 228 -11.33 -10.27 8.85
N VAL A 229 -12.48 -9.78 8.36
CA VAL A 229 -13.79 -10.15 8.90
C VAL A 229 -14.04 -11.64 8.72
N PHE A 230 -13.74 -12.19 7.53
CA PHE A 230 -13.88 -13.62 7.28
C PHE A 230 -12.92 -14.46 8.12
N ALA A 231 -11.67 -14.03 8.33
CA ALA A 231 -10.73 -14.73 9.20
C ALA A 231 -11.26 -14.82 10.63
N ALA A 232 -11.82 -13.73 11.18
CA ALA A 232 -12.47 -13.74 12.49
C ALA A 232 -13.70 -14.66 12.50
N ALA A 233 -14.54 -14.62 11.47
CA ALA A 233 -15.71 -15.49 11.34
C ALA A 233 -15.32 -16.98 11.28
N HIS A 234 -14.30 -17.33 10.50
CA HIS A 234 -13.77 -18.69 10.41
C HIS A 234 -13.18 -19.16 11.75
N ALA A 235 -12.47 -18.29 12.49
CA ALA A 235 -11.98 -18.62 13.82
C ALA A 235 -13.12 -18.92 14.81
N LEU A 236 -14.17 -18.09 14.82
CA LEU A 236 -15.36 -18.32 15.65
C LEU A 236 -16.13 -19.57 15.20
N HIS A 237 -16.21 -19.82 13.90
CA HIS A 237 -16.84 -21.03 13.37
C HIS A 237 -16.11 -22.31 13.79
N ASN A 238 -14.78 -22.32 13.75
CA ASN A 238 -13.97 -23.44 14.23
C ASN A 238 -14.18 -23.69 15.74
N LEU A 239 -14.35 -22.61 16.51
CA LEU A 239 -14.67 -22.68 17.93
C LEU A 239 -16.06 -23.32 18.16
N LEU A 240 -17.09 -22.91 17.41
CA LEU A 240 -18.41 -23.52 17.46
C LEU A 240 -18.39 -25.00 17.09
N ILE A 241 -17.66 -25.38 16.04
CA ILE A 241 -17.50 -26.79 15.64
C ILE A 241 -16.89 -27.60 16.78
N CYS A 242 -15.83 -27.10 17.42
CA CYS A 242 -15.21 -27.74 18.58
C CYS A 242 -16.26 -28.08 19.64
N GLN A 243 -17.09 -27.11 20.05
CA GLN A 243 -18.12 -27.32 21.06
C GLN A 243 -19.14 -28.39 20.65
N THR A 244 -19.52 -28.45 19.37
CA THR A 244 -20.48 -29.47 18.89
C THR A 244 -19.90 -30.88 18.79
N GLN A 245 -18.57 -31.01 18.60
CA GLN A 245 -17.87 -32.28 18.43
C GLN A 245 -17.36 -32.90 19.75
N GLU A 246 -17.59 -32.26 20.90
CA GLU A 246 -17.25 -32.77 22.25
C GLU A 246 -17.92 -34.12 22.62
N SER A 247 -18.77 -34.70 21.74
CA SER A 247 -19.49 -35.95 21.98
C SER A 247 -18.72 -37.24 21.68
N SER A 248 -17.52 -37.18 21.09
CA SER A 248 -16.78 -38.39 20.66
C SER A 248 -15.43 -38.59 21.36
N THR A 249 -15.44 -39.49 22.37
CA THR A 249 -14.35 -40.34 22.91
C THR A 249 -13.06 -39.70 23.44
N VAL A 250 -12.75 -38.43 23.14
CA VAL A 250 -11.64 -37.66 23.71
C VAL A 250 -12.21 -36.35 24.22
N LYS A 251 -12.13 -36.09 25.54
CA LYS A 251 -12.59 -34.83 26.15
C LYS A 251 -11.70 -33.66 25.70
N GLN A 252 -11.90 -33.17 24.49
CA GLN A 252 -11.32 -31.92 24.04
C GLN A 252 -12.15 -30.79 24.66
N ILE A 253 -11.62 -30.13 25.70
CA ILE A 253 -12.29 -29.01 26.36
C ILE A 253 -12.33 -27.82 25.38
N CYS A 254 -13.51 -27.48 24.88
CA CYS A 254 -13.73 -26.36 23.99
C CYS A 254 -14.19 -25.12 24.78
N PRO A 255 -13.66 -23.91 24.49
CA PRO A 255 -14.13 -22.67 25.11
C PRO A 255 -15.61 -22.39 24.88
N ASP A 256 -16.26 -21.73 25.85
CA ASP A 256 -17.63 -21.22 25.68
C ASP A 256 -17.62 -19.95 24.81
N ILE A 257 -18.28 -19.99 23.64
CA ILE A 257 -18.39 -18.82 22.76
C ILE A 257 -19.06 -17.61 23.42
N TYR A 258 -19.94 -17.82 24.41
CA TYR A 258 -20.59 -16.72 25.14
C TYR A 258 -19.72 -16.17 26.27
N ASN A 259 -18.61 -16.84 26.60
CA ASN A 259 -17.68 -16.45 27.66
C ASN A 259 -16.22 -16.66 27.22
N LEU A 260 -15.82 -15.94 26.17
CA LEU A 260 -14.49 -16.04 25.58
C LEU A 260 -13.48 -15.12 26.25
N HIS A 261 -12.31 -15.69 26.56
CA HIS A 261 -11.11 -14.92 26.80
C HIS A 261 -10.36 -14.66 25.47
N PRO A 262 -9.71 -13.49 25.29
CA PRO A 262 -8.99 -13.16 24.06
C PRO A 262 -7.97 -14.23 23.60
N TRP A 263 -7.29 -14.89 24.54
CA TRP A 263 -6.31 -15.94 24.23
C TRP A 263 -6.93 -17.20 23.61
N GLN A 264 -8.21 -17.47 23.91
CA GLN A 264 -8.94 -18.60 23.31
C GLN A 264 -9.19 -18.32 21.83
N VAL A 265 -9.53 -17.08 21.47
CA VAL A 265 -9.74 -16.67 20.07
C VAL A 265 -8.43 -16.71 19.27
N ILE A 266 -7.29 -16.32 19.87
CA ILE A 266 -5.98 -16.42 19.19
C ILE A 266 -5.74 -17.84 18.67
N LYS A 267 -6.00 -18.85 19.50
CA LYS A 267 -5.74 -20.25 19.13
C LYS A 267 -6.41 -20.57 17.79
N TYR A 268 -7.69 -20.24 17.67
CA TYR A 268 -8.46 -20.49 16.46
C TYR A 268 -8.05 -19.59 15.30
N LEU A 269 -7.67 -18.34 15.56
CA LEU A 269 -7.11 -17.45 14.52
C LEU A 269 -5.82 -18.00 13.91
N LYS A 270 -4.94 -18.61 14.70
CA LYS A 270 -3.71 -19.27 14.19
C LYS A 270 -3.99 -20.49 13.32
N GLU A 271 -5.15 -21.11 13.51
CA GLU A 271 -5.58 -22.31 12.77
C GLU A 271 -6.45 -21.96 11.56
N VAL A 272 -6.75 -20.66 11.33
CA VAL A 272 -7.50 -20.21 10.15
C VAL A 272 -6.73 -20.59 8.89
N ASN A 273 -7.40 -21.37 8.04
CA ASN A 273 -6.95 -21.68 6.70
C ASN A 273 -8.20 -21.90 5.83
N PHE A 274 -8.51 -20.92 4.99
CA PHE A 274 -9.64 -21.01 4.06
C PHE A 274 -9.27 -20.38 2.72
N THR A 275 -10.04 -20.71 1.68
CA THR A 275 -9.94 -20.06 0.38
C THR A 275 -11.16 -19.17 0.21
N THR A 276 -10.93 -17.90 -0.14
CA THR A 276 -12.01 -16.97 -0.46
C THR A 276 -12.74 -17.40 -1.72
N GLU A 277 -13.95 -16.89 -1.94
CA GLU A 277 -14.70 -17.09 -3.19
C GLU A 277 -13.97 -16.59 -4.45
N PHE A 278 -12.96 -15.72 -4.27
CA PHE A 278 -12.12 -15.17 -5.33
C PHE A 278 -10.83 -15.97 -5.58
N GLY A 279 -10.66 -17.11 -4.91
CA GLY A 279 -9.53 -18.04 -5.11
C GLY A 279 -8.26 -17.73 -4.32
N ASP A 280 -8.24 -16.67 -3.51
CA ASP A 280 -7.10 -16.39 -2.62
C ASP A 280 -7.16 -17.25 -1.35
N SER A 281 -6.05 -17.89 -0.99
CA SER A 281 -5.88 -18.58 0.30
C SER A 281 -5.57 -17.58 1.43
N VAL A 282 -6.23 -17.74 2.57
CA VAL A 282 -6.07 -16.91 3.76
C VAL A 282 -5.66 -17.79 4.94
N TYR A 283 -4.44 -17.56 5.40
CA TYR A 283 -3.83 -18.19 6.57
C TYR A 283 -2.78 -17.25 7.15
N PHE A 284 -2.34 -17.53 8.38
CA PHE A 284 -1.33 -16.73 9.06
C PHE A 284 -0.09 -17.56 9.42
N ASP A 285 1.08 -16.96 9.29
CA ASP A 285 2.33 -17.54 9.75
C ASP A 285 2.44 -17.49 11.29
N LYS A 286 3.56 -18.00 11.84
CA LYS A 286 3.84 -17.98 13.27
C LYS A 286 3.88 -16.55 13.87
N TYR A 287 3.97 -15.53 13.03
CA TYR A 287 4.02 -14.11 13.38
C TYR A 287 2.69 -13.36 13.17
N GLY A 288 1.63 -14.04 12.73
CA GLY A 288 0.33 -13.41 12.44
C GLY A 288 0.27 -12.68 11.10
N ASN A 289 1.23 -12.94 10.19
CA ASN A 289 1.27 -12.35 8.86
C ASN A 289 0.67 -13.28 7.81
N PRO A 290 0.03 -12.75 6.76
CA PRO A 290 -0.34 -13.53 5.59
C PRO A 290 0.88 -13.72 4.68
N PRO A 291 0.80 -14.63 3.68
CA PRO A 291 1.82 -14.71 2.64
C PRO A 291 1.96 -13.38 1.87
N GLY A 292 3.18 -13.09 1.42
CA GLY A 292 3.53 -11.92 0.60
C GLY A 292 3.08 -12.09 -0.84
N THR A 293 1.83 -11.73 -1.14
CA THR A 293 1.28 -11.76 -2.50
C THR A 293 0.94 -10.36 -3.00
N TYR A 294 1.50 -9.97 -4.15
CA TYR A 294 1.27 -8.67 -4.78
C TYR A 294 0.99 -8.83 -6.28
N ASP A 295 0.08 -8.01 -6.79
CA ASP A 295 -0.01 -7.72 -8.21
C ASP A 295 1.05 -6.70 -8.58
N ILE A 296 1.74 -6.91 -9.70
CA ILE A 296 2.66 -5.89 -10.23
C ILE A 296 1.89 -5.10 -11.24
N VAL A 297 1.71 -3.81 -10.97
CA VAL A 297 0.86 -2.92 -11.77
C VAL A 297 1.71 -1.86 -12.46
N ASN A 298 1.32 -1.49 -13.68
CA ASN A 298 1.94 -0.46 -14.49
C ASN A 298 0.93 0.61 -14.89
N TRP A 299 1.33 1.88 -14.80
CA TRP A 299 0.49 3.03 -15.09
C TRP A 299 0.46 3.33 -16.59
N GLN A 300 -0.68 3.07 -17.22
CA GLN A 300 -0.86 3.22 -18.66
C GLN A 300 -1.91 4.29 -18.95
N LYS A 301 -1.55 5.27 -19.78
CA LYS A 301 -2.50 6.31 -20.22
C LYS A 301 -3.61 5.67 -21.04
N ASP A 302 -4.86 6.10 -20.84
CA ASP A 302 -5.93 5.81 -21.79
C ASP A 302 -5.64 6.55 -23.12
N PRO A 303 -5.54 5.85 -24.26
CA PRO A 303 -5.35 6.48 -25.56
C PRO A 303 -6.40 7.53 -25.93
N ARG A 304 -7.59 7.47 -25.30
CA ARG A 304 -8.71 8.40 -25.52
C ARG A 304 -8.73 9.57 -24.54
N GLY A 305 -7.71 9.71 -23.69
CA GLY A 305 -7.62 10.79 -22.70
C GLY A 305 -8.46 10.55 -21.44
N GLY A 306 -8.90 9.32 -21.19
CA GLY A 306 -9.55 8.90 -19.95
C GLY A 306 -8.58 8.76 -18.76
N PRO A 307 -9.08 8.28 -17.61
CA PRO A 307 -8.28 8.04 -16.40
C PRO A 307 -7.08 7.13 -16.64
N MET A 308 -6.08 7.21 -15.76
CA MET A 308 -4.94 6.29 -15.78
C MET A 308 -5.42 4.85 -15.56
N HIS A 309 -4.99 3.94 -16.42
CA HIS A 309 -5.26 2.52 -16.27
C HIS A 309 -4.13 1.83 -15.50
N PHE A 310 -4.48 1.12 -14.43
CA PHE A 310 -3.56 0.27 -13.68
C PHE A 310 -3.52 -1.13 -14.26
N ALA A 311 -2.66 -1.34 -15.27
CA ALA A 311 -2.54 -2.64 -15.92
C ALA A 311 -1.74 -3.61 -15.05
N THR A 312 -2.27 -4.79 -14.76
CA THR A 312 -1.50 -5.87 -14.12
C THR A 312 -0.53 -6.47 -15.13
N VAL A 313 0.77 -6.32 -14.88
CA VAL A 313 1.88 -6.75 -15.74
C VAL A 313 2.73 -7.86 -15.10
N GLY A 314 2.28 -8.40 -13.98
CA GLY A 314 3.01 -9.46 -13.27
C GLY A 314 2.44 -9.74 -11.90
N ARG A 315 3.12 -10.60 -11.16
CA ARG A 315 2.79 -10.93 -9.76
C ARG A 315 4.04 -11.28 -8.97
N PHE A 316 3.97 -11.05 -7.67
CA PHE A 316 4.89 -11.58 -6.69
C PHE A 316 4.15 -12.50 -5.71
N ASP A 317 4.72 -13.67 -5.40
CA ASP A 317 4.16 -14.61 -4.44
C ASP A 317 5.27 -15.26 -3.60
N SER A 318 5.34 -14.89 -2.32
CA SER A 318 6.36 -15.39 -1.39
C SER A 318 6.18 -16.86 -1.00
N SER A 319 5.03 -17.47 -1.28
CA SER A 319 4.79 -18.89 -0.98
C SER A 319 5.45 -19.84 -1.98
N LEU A 320 5.86 -19.32 -3.13
CA LEU A 320 6.52 -20.08 -4.20
C LEU A 320 8.05 -20.19 -3.98
N PRO A 321 8.71 -21.17 -4.63
CA PRO A 321 10.16 -21.25 -4.68
C PRO A 321 10.81 -19.96 -5.21
N PRO A 322 11.99 -19.54 -4.72
CA PRO A 322 12.61 -18.23 -5.02
C PRO A 322 12.65 -17.82 -6.49
N GLU A 323 12.85 -18.77 -7.40
CA GLU A 323 12.92 -18.57 -8.86
C GLU A 323 11.56 -18.37 -9.53
N GLN A 324 10.47 -18.71 -8.85
CA GLN A 324 9.08 -18.57 -9.31
C GLN A 324 8.32 -17.47 -8.57
N GLN A 325 8.92 -16.86 -7.54
CA GLN A 325 8.28 -15.82 -6.74
C GLN A 325 7.93 -14.57 -7.55
N LEU A 326 8.71 -14.23 -8.58
CA LEU A 326 8.50 -13.04 -9.40
C LEU A 326 8.16 -13.44 -10.85
N LEU A 327 6.95 -13.10 -11.29
CA LEU A 327 6.52 -13.25 -12.68
C LEU A 327 6.26 -11.88 -13.28
N ILE A 328 6.85 -11.63 -14.46
CA ILE A 328 6.75 -10.35 -15.19
C ILE A 328 6.38 -10.63 -16.65
N HIS A 329 5.36 -9.92 -17.14
CA HIS A 329 4.95 -9.87 -18.54
C HIS A 329 5.53 -8.61 -19.18
N GLN A 330 6.79 -8.69 -19.60
CA GLN A 330 7.57 -7.53 -20.03
C GLN A 330 6.97 -6.81 -21.25
N ASP A 331 6.34 -7.57 -22.14
CA ASP A 331 5.62 -7.12 -23.33
C ASP A 331 4.35 -6.30 -23.01
N ALA A 332 3.82 -6.44 -21.80
CA ALA A 332 2.68 -5.66 -21.31
C ALA A 332 3.09 -4.34 -20.63
N ILE A 333 4.38 -4.09 -20.40
CA ILE A 333 4.86 -2.90 -19.68
C ILE A 333 5.02 -1.72 -20.65
N VAL A 334 4.48 -0.57 -20.23
CA VAL A 334 4.78 0.74 -20.83
C VAL A 334 5.77 1.45 -19.92
N TRP A 335 6.84 1.99 -20.51
CA TRP A 335 7.88 2.72 -19.80
C TRP A 335 7.67 4.24 -19.89
N PRO A 336 8.37 5.04 -19.06
CA PRO A 336 8.24 6.49 -19.08
C PRO A 336 8.34 7.08 -20.49
N GLY A 337 7.45 8.01 -20.81
CA GLY A 337 7.34 8.60 -22.14
C GLY A 337 6.62 7.74 -23.19
N GLY A 338 6.03 6.60 -22.80
CA GLY A 338 5.31 5.71 -23.70
C GLY A 338 6.20 4.72 -24.46
N SER A 339 7.46 4.59 -24.04
CA SER A 339 8.41 3.64 -24.63
C SER A 339 7.98 2.19 -24.36
N LYS A 340 8.23 1.29 -25.32
CA LYS A 340 8.16 -0.17 -25.13
C LYS A 340 9.49 -0.78 -24.71
N GLU A 341 10.57 0.00 -24.79
CA GLU A 341 11.90 -0.41 -24.39
C GLU A 341 12.17 -0.02 -22.94
N CYS A 342 12.66 -0.99 -22.17
CA CYS A 342 13.07 -0.80 -20.78
C CYS A 342 14.15 0.28 -20.68
N ALA A 343 14.11 1.07 -19.61
CA ALA A 343 15.18 2.02 -19.31
C ALA A 343 16.51 1.24 -19.18
N GLN A 344 17.37 1.39 -20.18
CA GLN A 344 18.69 0.76 -20.20
C GLN A 344 19.46 1.17 -18.93
N PRO A 345 20.25 0.25 -18.33
CA PRO A 345 21.12 0.60 -17.22
C PRO A 345 22.00 1.79 -17.61
N ALA A 346 22.25 2.72 -16.69
CA ALA A 346 23.26 3.74 -16.93
C ALA A 346 24.58 3.01 -17.21
N ALA A 347 25.13 3.18 -18.41
CA ALA A 347 26.40 2.57 -18.78
C ALA A 347 27.43 2.93 -17.71
N SER A 348 28.02 1.92 -17.07
CA SER A 348 29.07 2.10 -16.07
C SER A 348 30.32 2.66 -16.76
N GLN A 349 30.41 3.98 -16.90
CA GLN A 349 31.70 4.64 -17.06
C GLN A 349 32.29 4.86 -15.67
N ALA A 350 33.06 3.89 -15.16
CA ALA A 350 34.09 4.15 -14.16
C ALA A 350 35.02 2.94 -13.94
N THR A 351 36.07 2.84 -14.76
CA THR A 351 37.40 2.60 -14.19
C THR A 351 37.78 3.85 -13.40
N GLY A 352 37.49 3.89 -12.10
CA GLY A 352 37.83 5.03 -11.25
C GLY A 352 37.20 4.91 -9.87
N LYS A 353 38.05 4.88 -8.84
CA LYS A 353 37.70 4.68 -7.43
C LYS A 353 36.53 5.58 -6.96
N PRO A 354 35.71 5.13 -5.99
CA PRO A 354 34.64 5.93 -5.43
C PRO A 354 35.21 7.15 -4.69
N HIS A 355 34.91 8.34 -5.20
CA HIS A 355 35.03 9.59 -4.45
C HIS A 355 33.67 9.88 -3.81
N VAL A 356 33.55 9.60 -2.51
CA VAL A 356 32.47 10.16 -1.68
C VAL A 356 32.75 11.66 -1.57
N ARG A 357 31.93 12.50 -2.21
CA ARG A 357 31.86 13.91 -1.87
C ARG A 357 30.89 14.07 -0.71
N GLU A 358 31.43 14.21 0.49
CA GLU A 358 30.68 14.68 1.65
C GLU A 358 30.20 16.11 1.37
N ASN A 359 28.88 16.29 1.25
CA ASN A 359 28.26 17.60 1.19
C ASN A 359 28.00 18.06 2.63
N PRO A 360 28.58 19.18 3.11
CA PRO A 360 28.52 19.58 4.52
C PRO A 360 27.12 19.98 5.03
N PHE A 361 26.07 19.92 4.19
CA PHE A 361 24.67 20.08 4.63
C PHE A 361 23.97 18.76 5.01
N ALA A 362 24.60 17.60 4.80
CA ALA A 362 24.08 16.29 5.22
C ALA A 362 24.46 15.91 6.67
N ALA A 363 25.11 16.80 7.42
CA ALA A 363 25.69 16.52 8.74
C ALA A 363 24.73 16.74 9.93
N MET A 364 23.44 17.02 9.70
CA MET A 364 22.44 16.85 10.75
C MET A 364 21.64 15.58 10.47
N ILE A 365 21.72 14.63 11.40
CA ILE A 365 21.09 13.31 11.42
C ILE A 365 21.89 12.21 10.68
N ALA A 366 23.08 11.91 11.22
CA ALA A 366 23.70 10.60 11.09
C ALA A 366 23.90 10.02 12.49
N TYR A 367 23.05 9.06 12.90
CA TYR A 367 23.36 8.16 14.01
C TYR A 367 24.02 6.89 13.46
N PRO A 368 25.02 6.32 14.15
CA PRO A 368 25.76 5.18 13.64
C PRO A 368 24.90 3.91 13.63
N VAL A 369 24.85 3.25 12.46
CA VAL A 369 24.36 1.89 12.29
C VAL A 369 25.37 0.93 12.95
N GLN A 370 25.08 0.49 14.16
CA GLN A 370 25.72 -0.69 14.76
C GLN A 370 24.69 -1.58 15.46
N ARG A 371 24.67 -2.84 15.02
CA ARG A 371 24.02 -4.04 15.60
C ARG A 371 22.49 -4.10 15.61
N VAL A 372 21.93 -4.66 14.53
CA VAL A 372 20.82 -5.63 14.64
C VAL A 372 21.13 -6.82 13.75
N ALA A 373 21.96 -7.72 14.27
CA ALA A 373 22.18 -9.05 13.71
C ALA A 373 22.02 -10.07 14.84
N SER A 374 20.80 -10.19 15.36
CA SER A 374 20.35 -11.29 16.23
C SER A 374 18.87 -11.10 16.60
N ALA A 375 17.98 -11.20 15.60
CA ALA A 375 16.54 -11.44 15.81
C ALA A 375 15.88 -11.96 14.52
N MET A 376 16.44 -13.00 13.92
CA MET A 376 15.74 -13.84 12.95
C MET A 376 15.97 -15.30 13.35
N ALA A 377 15.12 -15.79 14.25
CA ALA A 377 14.83 -17.20 14.52
C ALA A 377 13.39 -17.30 15.03
#